data_AF-I0UQ58-F1
#
_entry.id   AF-I0UQ58-F1
#
_cell.length_a   1.000
_cell.length_b   1.000
_cell.length_c   1.000
_cell.angle_alpha   90.00
_cell.angle_beta   90.00
_cell.angle_gamma   90.00
#
_symmetry.space_group_name_H-M   'P 1'
#
loop_
_entity.id
_entity.type
_entity.pdbx_description
1 polymer ?
#
loop_
_entity_poly.entity_id
_entity_poly.type
_entity_poly.pdbx_seq_one_letter_code
_entity_poly.pdbx_strand_id
1 'polypeptide(L)'
;MSVIDAGKVFSTLGINQVKDEIQIAKHELKTKGIAVGKGAAFLAIAAFFAALFIIAIVSAIILGLGEIMRPWLAALVVALIFAIVILITGLIGYKKVKAQMPFAPKSAVFGLLFDLGVLREGSAMTASRLKKEQAERAARKQAEREAAAEQARQEAEERKARGEVEPQPLTEEQLRQRTKERREHLAALRDDMQKYSEGVQANAQGIIGSAKAKAQQAPTEAVNVGRGLAGNITQPNVVKARWKSFAALGAALPAALVFLRRFLRR
;
A
#
# COMPACT_ATOMS: atom_id res chain seq x y z
N MET A 1 -30.99 32.42 -23.19
CA MET A 1 -30.85 31.25 -22.30
C MET A 1 -29.78 31.60 -21.28
N SER A 2 -30.14 31.74 -20.00
CA SER A 2 -29.24 32.30 -18.98
C SER A 2 -28.04 31.39 -18.74
N VAL A 3 -26.85 31.97 -18.58
CA VAL A 3 -25.60 31.25 -18.23
C VAL A 3 -25.76 30.44 -16.93
N ILE A 4 -26.69 30.90 -16.08
CA ILE A 4 -27.08 30.26 -14.82
C ILE A 4 -27.94 29.00 -15.07
N ASP A 5 -28.78 28.98 -16.10
CA ASP A 5 -29.56 27.80 -16.50
C ASP A 5 -28.67 26.74 -17.17
N ALA A 6 -27.70 27.17 -17.98
CA ALA A 6 -26.75 26.26 -18.62
C ALA A 6 -25.92 25.49 -17.57
N GLY A 7 -25.46 26.16 -16.52
CA GLY A 7 -24.72 25.52 -15.41
C GLY A 7 -25.56 24.53 -14.62
N LYS A 8 -26.85 24.83 -14.40
CA LYS A 8 -27.79 23.95 -13.68
C LYS A 8 -28.17 22.72 -14.49
N VAL A 9 -28.34 22.87 -15.81
CA VAL A 9 -28.62 21.76 -16.73
C VAL A 9 -27.39 20.85 -16.85
N PHE A 10 -26.18 21.40 -16.98
CA PHE A 10 -24.94 20.59 -16.99
C PHE A 10 -24.71 19.81 -15.69
N SER A 11 -24.95 20.41 -14.52
CA SER A 11 -24.78 19.71 -13.25
C SER A 11 -25.82 18.59 -13.07
N THR A 12 -27.04 18.81 -13.54
CA THR A 12 -28.13 17.82 -13.39
C THR A 12 -27.96 16.67 -14.38
N LEU A 13 -27.56 16.96 -15.63
CA LEU A 13 -27.25 15.97 -16.65
C LEU A 13 -26.03 15.12 -16.26
N GLY A 14 -24.94 15.73 -15.81
CA GLY A 14 -23.73 14.99 -15.41
C GLY A 14 -23.97 14.06 -14.22
N ILE A 15 -24.74 14.50 -13.21
CA ILE A 15 -25.08 13.66 -12.05
C ILE A 15 -25.98 12.48 -12.45
N ASN A 16 -26.93 12.70 -13.36
CA ASN A 16 -27.83 11.64 -13.81
C ASN A 16 -27.12 10.64 -14.74
N GLN A 17 -26.23 11.12 -15.60
CA GLN A 17 -25.44 10.26 -16.48
C GLN A 17 -24.49 9.34 -15.70
N VAL A 18 -23.84 9.84 -14.65
CA VAL A 18 -23.04 9.02 -13.74
C VAL A 18 -23.91 7.98 -13.02
N LYS A 19 -25.13 8.34 -12.61
CA LYS A 19 -26.05 7.37 -11.99
C LYS A 19 -26.49 6.28 -12.96
N ASP A 20 -26.76 6.65 -14.21
CA ASP A 20 -27.19 5.71 -15.24
C ASP A 20 -26.05 4.76 -15.64
N GLU A 21 -24.83 5.26 -15.80
CA GLU A 21 -23.65 4.41 -16.02
C GLU A 21 -23.36 3.48 -14.84
N ILE A 22 -23.53 3.95 -13.60
CA ILE A 22 -23.42 3.09 -12.41
C ILE A 22 -24.51 2.01 -12.42
N GLN A 23 -25.74 2.32 -12.83
CA GLN A 23 -26.82 1.33 -12.91
C GLN A 23 -26.56 0.29 -14.00
N ILE A 24 -26.08 0.71 -15.17
CA ILE A 24 -25.69 -0.18 -16.27
C ILE A 24 -24.54 -1.08 -15.81
N ALA A 25 -23.48 -0.51 -15.22
CA ALA A 25 -22.36 -1.27 -14.67
C ALA A 25 -22.81 -2.26 -13.58
N LYS A 26 -23.74 -1.86 -12.72
CA LYS A 26 -24.30 -2.73 -11.67
C LYS A 26 -25.12 -3.88 -12.27
N HIS A 27 -25.88 -3.64 -13.33
CA HIS A 27 -26.64 -4.67 -14.02
C HIS A 27 -25.71 -5.66 -14.73
N GLU A 28 -24.70 -5.16 -15.42
CA GLU A 28 -23.70 -5.97 -16.10
C GLU A 28 -22.84 -6.77 -15.11
N LEU A 29 -22.42 -6.16 -13.99
CA LEU A 29 -21.73 -6.84 -12.88
C LEU A 29 -22.61 -7.88 -12.21
N LYS A 30 -23.93 -7.66 -12.10
CA LYS A 30 -24.83 -8.66 -11.53
C LYS A 30 -24.93 -9.87 -12.46
N THR A 31 -25.16 -9.65 -13.76
CA THR A 31 -25.35 -10.74 -14.71
C THR A 31 -24.06 -11.51 -14.97
N LYS A 32 -22.93 -10.82 -15.21
CA LYS A 32 -21.61 -11.44 -15.39
C LYS A 32 -21.03 -11.96 -14.07
N GLY A 33 -21.23 -11.23 -12.97
CA GLY A 33 -20.75 -11.61 -11.64
C GLY A 33 -21.48 -12.78 -11.02
N ILE A 34 -22.76 -13.04 -11.36
CA ILE A 34 -23.45 -14.28 -10.95
C ILE A 34 -22.86 -15.49 -11.68
N ALA A 35 -22.56 -15.39 -12.97
CA ALA A 35 -21.95 -16.49 -13.73
C ALA A 35 -20.53 -16.80 -13.23
N VAL A 36 -19.69 -15.78 -13.08
CA VAL A 36 -18.34 -15.91 -12.50
C VAL A 36 -18.42 -16.35 -11.03
N GLY A 37 -19.41 -15.85 -10.28
CA GLY A 37 -19.62 -16.18 -8.86
C GLY A 37 -20.03 -17.62 -8.62
N LYS A 38 -20.91 -18.19 -9.48
CA LYS A 38 -21.24 -19.62 -9.45
C LYS A 38 -20.02 -20.48 -9.73
N GLY A 39 -19.23 -20.14 -10.76
CA GLY A 39 -17.98 -20.84 -11.06
C GLY A 39 -16.96 -20.76 -9.92
N ALA A 40 -16.80 -19.57 -9.33
CA ALA A 40 -15.94 -19.35 -8.17
C ALA A 40 -16.40 -20.12 -6.93
N ALA A 41 -17.72 -20.26 -6.71
CA ALA A 41 -18.27 -21.06 -5.62
C ALA A 41 -17.93 -22.55 -5.76
N PHE A 42 -18.10 -23.13 -6.95
CA PHE A 42 -17.70 -24.52 -7.20
C PHE A 42 -16.19 -24.72 -7.08
N LEU A 43 -15.38 -23.76 -7.54
CA LEU A 43 -13.92 -23.80 -7.34
C LEU A 43 -13.53 -23.71 -5.87
N ALA A 44 -14.23 -22.92 -5.06
CA ALA A 44 -13.98 -22.85 -3.62
C ALA A 44 -14.30 -24.18 -2.94
N ILE A 45 -15.42 -24.83 -3.30
CA ILE A 45 -15.78 -26.16 -2.80
C ILE A 45 -14.74 -27.21 -3.25
N ALA A 46 -14.35 -27.20 -4.52
CA ALA A 46 -13.34 -28.10 -5.05
C ALA A 46 -11.99 -27.90 -4.34
N ALA A 47 -11.57 -26.65 -4.09
CA ALA A 47 -10.35 -26.34 -3.36
C ALA A 47 -10.40 -26.84 -1.91
N PHE A 48 -11.55 -26.72 -1.25
CA PHE A 48 -11.76 -27.26 0.10
C PHE A 48 -11.61 -28.78 0.13
N PHE A 49 -12.28 -29.51 -0.77
CA PHE A 49 -12.15 -30.97 -0.85
C PHE A 49 -10.75 -31.41 -1.28
N ALA A 50 -10.10 -30.68 -2.18
CA ALA A 50 -8.70 -30.93 -2.55
C ALA A 50 -7.75 -30.78 -1.35
N ALA A 51 -7.98 -29.78 -0.48
CA ALA A 51 -7.21 -29.62 0.74
C ALA A 51 -7.40 -30.80 1.70
N LEU A 52 -8.65 -31.25 1.91
CA LEU A 52 -8.93 -32.44 2.72
C LEU A 52 -8.30 -33.71 2.14
N PHE A 53 -8.35 -33.87 0.82
CA PHE A 53 -7.74 -35.00 0.12
C PHE A 53 -6.22 -35.04 0.31
N ILE A 54 -5.54 -33.88 0.22
CA ILE A 54 -4.09 -33.79 0.48
C ILE A 54 -3.78 -34.21 1.92
N ILE A 55 -4.56 -33.73 2.90
CA ILE A 55 -4.37 -34.10 4.31
C ILE A 55 -4.54 -35.62 4.50
N ALA A 56 -5.57 -36.21 3.86
CA ALA A 56 -5.82 -37.65 3.93
C ALA A 56 -4.66 -38.46 3.32
N ILE A 57 -4.15 -38.06 2.15
CA ILE A 57 -2.99 -38.71 1.51
C ILE A 57 -1.75 -38.61 2.40
N VAL A 58 -1.43 -37.40 2.89
CA VAL A 58 -0.26 -37.21 3.74
C VAL A 58 -0.37 -38.08 5.00
N SER A 59 -1.54 -38.14 5.62
CA SER A 59 -1.80 -39.00 6.78
C SER A 59 -1.62 -40.48 6.44
N ALA A 60 -2.17 -40.93 5.31
CA ALA A 60 -2.03 -42.31 4.85
C ALA A 60 -0.57 -42.69 4.57
N ILE A 61 0.21 -41.82 3.95
CA ILE A 61 1.65 -42.04 3.71
C ILE A 61 2.40 -42.15 5.05
N ILE A 62 2.13 -41.24 6.00
CA ILE A 62 2.78 -41.26 7.32
C ILE A 62 2.45 -42.54 8.07
N LEU A 63 1.18 -42.96 8.09
CA LEU A 63 0.75 -44.20 8.75
C LEU A 63 1.34 -45.43 8.06
N GLY A 64 1.32 -45.49 6.73
CA GLY A 64 1.90 -46.60 5.97
C GLY A 64 3.42 -46.72 6.14
N LEU A 65 4.14 -45.59 6.14
CA LEU A 65 5.57 -45.57 6.43
C LEU A 65 5.86 -45.83 7.93
N GLY A 66 4.91 -45.49 8.80
CA GLY A 66 4.91 -45.77 10.23
C GLY A 66 4.90 -47.25 10.60
N GLU A 67 4.52 -48.13 9.67
CA GLU A 67 4.62 -49.59 9.85
C GLU A 67 6.07 -50.08 9.69
N ILE A 68 6.89 -49.36 8.92
CA ILE A 68 8.29 -49.71 8.63
C ILE A 68 9.24 -49.03 9.64
N MET A 69 8.90 -47.85 10.13
CA MET A 69 9.69 -47.07 11.07
C MET A 69 8.82 -46.35 12.10
N ARG A 70 9.40 -45.83 13.18
CA ARG A 70 8.64 -45.11 14.23
C ARG A 70 7.80 -43.96 13.61
N PRO A 71 6.52 -43.78 13.99
CA PRO A 71 5.61 -42.82 13.34
C PRO A 71 6.11 -41.37 13.28
N TRP A 72 6.81 -40.92 14.34
CA TRP A 72 7.40 -39.57 14.36
C TRP A 72 8.50 -39.39 13.30
N LEU A 73 9.25 -40.46 13.00
CA LEU A 73 10.31 -40.46 11.99
C LEU A 73 9.70 -40.45 10.59
N ALA A 74 8.66 -41.26 10.38
CA ALA A 74 7.88 -41.27 9.13
C ALA A 74 7.32 -39.87 8.81
N ALA A 75 6.74 -39.19 9.80
CA ALA A 75 6.24 -37.82 9.65
C ALA A 75 7.34 -36.84 9.23
N LEU A 76 8.55 -36.93 9.81
CA LEU A 76 9.68 -36.08 9.44
C LEU A 76 10.18 -36.35 8.01
N VAL A 77 10.24 -37.61 7.59
CA VAL A 77 10.66 -37.98 6.22
C VAL A 77 9.67 -37.42 5.21
N VAL A 78 8.37 -37.61 5.43
CA VAL A 78 7.32 -37.08 4.54
C VAL A 78 7.38 -35.55 4.51
N ALA A 79 7.52 -34.90 5.67
CA ALA A 79 7.64 -33.44 5.75
C ALA A 79 8.86 -32.92 4.96
N LEU A 80 10.00 -33.62 5.02
CA LEU A 80 11.20 -33.24 4.27
C LEU A 80 10.98 -33.34 2.76
N ILE A 81 10.33 -34.40 2.28
CA ILE A 81 10.00 -34.57 0.85
C ILE A 81 9.10 -33.41 0.38
N PHE A 82 8.04 -33.10 1.13
CA PHE A 82 7.16 -31.98 0.80
C PHE A 82 7.87 -30.63 0.85
N ALA A 83 8.78 -30.41 1.81
CA ALA A 83 9.57 -29.19 1.89
C ALA A 83 10.42 -28.97 0.63
N ILE A 84 11.03 -30.04 0.09
CA ILE A 84 11.80 -29.98 -1.16
C ILE A 84 10.90 -29.62 -2.34
N VAL A 85 9.73 -30.26 -2.46
CA VAL A 85 8.76 -29.95 -3.53
C VAL A 85 8.29 -28.49 -3.44
N ILE A 86 7.96 -28.02 -2.24
CA ILE A 86 7.55 -26.61 -1.99
C ILE A 86 8.68 -25.65 -2.37
N LEU A 87 9.92 -25.97 -2.01
CA LEU A 87 11.07 -25.14 -2.36
C LEU A 87 11.24 -25.03 -3.89
N ILE A 88 11.21 -26.15 -4.61
CA ILE A 88 11.38 -26.18 -6.07
C ILE A 88 10.23 -25.44 -6.76
N THR A 89 8.99 -25.81 -6.45
CA THR A 89 7.80 -25.21 -7.06
C THR A 89 7.66 -23.74 -6.68
N GLY A 90 7.98 -23.38 -5.44
CA GLY A 90 7.99 -22.00 -4.93
C GLY A 90 9.04 -21.15 -5.64
N LEU A 91 10.24 -21.67 -5.89
CA LEU A 91 11.28 -20.97 -6.66
C LEU A 91 10.87 -20.75 -8.11
N ILE A 92 10.26 -21.76 -8.75
CA ILE A 92 9.74 -21.64 -10.13
C ILE A 92 8.61 -20.61 -10.18
N GLY A 93 7.66 -20.68 -9.24
CA GLY A 93 6.56 -19.73 -9.11
C GLY A 93 7.06 -18.32 -8.89
N TYR A 94 8.00 -18.13 -7.96
CA TYR A 94 8.66 -16.85 -7.70
C TYR A 94 9.34 -16.30 -8.95
N LYS A 95 10.09 -17.12 -9.68
CA LYS A 95 10.73 -16.72 -10.95
C LYS A 95 9.71 -16.28 -11.99
N LYS A 96 8.61 -17.03 -12.15
CA LYS A 96 7.54 -16.67 -13.10
C LYS A 96 6.84 -15.37 -12.70
N VAL A 97 6.49 -15.20 -11.43
CA VAL A 97 5.86 -13.97 -10.92
C VAL A 97 6.80 -12.77 -11.08
N LYS A 98 8.08 -12.94 -10.73
CA LYS A 98 9.09 -11.89 -10.88
C LYS A 98 9.30 -11.49 -12.34
N ALA A 99 9.29 -12.45 -13.27
CA ALA A 99 9.42 -12.18 -14.70
C ALA A 99 8.24 -11.40 -15.29
N GLN A 100 7.08 -11.44 -14.64
CA GLN A 100 5.88 -10.72 -15.06
C GLN A 100 5.75 -9.33 -14.40
N MET A 101 6.71 -8.92 -13.54
CA MET A 101 6.79 -7.55 -13.07
C MET A 101 7.43 -6.62 -14.13
N PRO A 102 6.86 -5.42 -14.36
CA PRO A 102 5.89 -4.73 -13.51
C PRO A 102 4.43 -5.05 -13.87
N PHE A 103 3.70 -5.69 -12.94
CA PHE A 103 2.24 -5.88 -12.95
C PHE A 103 1.46 -4.58 -12.79
N ALA A 104 2.11 -3.41 -12.87
CA ALA A 104 1.38 -2.15 -12.99
C ALA A 104 0.79 -2.11 -14.40
N PRO A 105 -0.54 -2.22 -14.58
CA PRO A 105 -1.13 -2.02 -15.90
C PRO A 105 -0.78 -0.61 -16.33
N LYS A 106 0.17 -0.51 -17.28
CA LYS A 106 0.74 0.78 -17.73
C LYS A 106 -0.37 1.77 -18.09
N SER A 107 -1.48 1.26 -18.63
CA SER A 107 -2.67 2.02 -19.00
C SER A 107 -3.41 2.62 -17.80
N ALA A 108 -3.54 1.92 -16.66
CA ALA A 108 -4.26 2.45 -15.49
C ALA A 108 -3.43 3.50 -14.74
N VAL A 109 -2.11 3.28 -14.65
CA VAL A 109 -1.19 4.27 -14.07
C VAL A 109 -1.10 5.50 -14.97
N PHE A 110 -1.09 5.31 -16.30
CA PHE A 110 -1.14 6.41 -17.26
C PHE A 110 -2.44 7.21 -17.15
N GLY A 111 -3.61 6.56 -17.04
CA GLY A 111 -4.89 7.22 -16.86
C GLY A 111 -4.93 8.11 -15.61
N LEU A 112 -4.50 7.58 -14.46
CA LEU A 112 -4.42 8.36 -13.22
C LEU A 112 -3.47 9.55 -13.31
N LEU A 113 -2.30 9.37 -13.92
CA LEU A 113 -1.33 10.46 -14.10
C LEU A 113 -1.81 11.51 -15.11
N PHE A 114 -2.51 11.07 -16.15
CA PHE A 114 -3.13 11.96 -17.14
C PHE A 114 -4.25 12.78 -16.50
N ASP A 115 -5.14 12.15 -15.75
CA ASP A 115 -6.24 12.83 -15.05
C ASP A 115 -5.71 13.84 -14.03
N LEU A 116 -4.65 13.50 -13.28
CA LEU A 116 -3.98 14.44 -12.38
C LEU A 116 -3.30 15.59 -13.12
N GLY A 117 -2.73 15.32 -14.29
CA GLY A 117 -2.14 16.34 -15.16
C GLY A 117 -3.18 17.30 -15.73
N VAL A 118 -4.33 16.78 -16.17
CA VAL A 118 -5.47 17.59 -16.63
C VAL A 118 -6.06 18.43 -15.51
N LEU A 119 -6.12 17.91 -14.28
CA LEU A 119 -6.55 18.68 -13.11
C LEU A 119 -5.58 19.81 -12.73
N ARG A 120 -4.26 19.62 -12.98
CA ARG A 120 -3.22 20.60 -12.64
C ARG A 120 -2.99 21.65 -13.73
N GLU A 121 -3.00 21.24 -14.99
CA GLU A 121 -2.57 22.06 -16.13
C GLU A 121 -3.70 22.32 -17.14
N GLY A 122 -4.89 21.76 -16.92
CA GLY A 122 -6.05 21.94 -17.80
C GLY A 122 -5.83 21.33 -19.19
N SER A 123 -6.32 22.01 -20.22
CA SER A 123 -6.21 21.56 -21.62
C SER A 123 -4.78 21.57 -22.19
N ALA A 124 -3.82 22.16 -21.47
CA ALA A 124 -2.42 22.15 -21.87
C ALA A 124 -1.75 20.77 -21.69
N MET A 125 -2.33 19.89 -20.87
CA MET A 125 -1.83 18.53 -20.67
C MET A 125 -2.38 17.58 -21.75
N THR A 126 -1.64 17.41 -22.85
CA THR A 126 -2.02 16.46 -23.91
C THR A 126 -1.46 15.07 -23.65
N ALA A 127 -2.23 14.02 -23.91
CA ALA A 127 -1.82 12.62 -23.73
C ALA A 127 -0.53 12.28 -24.51
N SER A 128 -0.31 12.93 -25.67
CA SER A 128 0.88 12.80 -26.48
C SER A 128 2.15 13.35 -25.80
N ARG A 129 2.04 14.44 -25.04
CA ARG A 129 3.16 15.05 -24.31
C ARG A 129 3.61 14.16 -23.15
N LEU A 130 2.67 13.66 -22.35
CA LEU A 130 2.94 12.74 -21.25
C LEU A 130 3.60 11.45 -21.76
N LYS A 131 3.12 10.92 -22.89
CA LYS A 131 3.67 9.71 -23.52
C LYS A 131 5.12 9.91 -24.00
N LYS A 132 5.42 11.08 -24.59
CA LYS A 132 6.80 11.45 -24.98
C LYS A 132 7.71 11.60 -23.76
N GLU A 133 7.26 12.32 -22.73
CA GLU A 133 8.05 12.53 -21.51
C GLU A 133 8.33 11.21 -20.75
N GLN A 134 7.33 10.32 -20.68
CA GLN A 134 7.53 8.99 -20.08
C GLN A 134 8.48 8.11 -20.91
N ALA A 135 8.39 8.16 -22.23
CA ALA A 135 9.30 7.45 -23.12
C ALA A 135 10.74 7.97 -22.98
N GLU A 136 10.93 9.30 -22.92
CA GLU A 136 12.23 9.91 -22.67
C GLU A 136 12.79 9.56 -21.29
N ARG A 137 11.96 9.58 -20.23
CA ARG A 137 12.39 9.15 -18.89
C ARG A 137 12.77 7.68 -18.83
N ALA A 138 12.05 6.82 -19.56
CA ALA A 138 12.37 5.40 -19.66
C ALA A 138 13.69 5.18 -20.42
N ALA A 139 13.87 5.87 -21.56
CA ALA A 139 15.09 5.82 -22.35
C ALA A 139 16.29 6.38 -21.58
N ARG A 140 16.15 7.50 -20.86
CA ARG A 140 17.20 8.06 -19.99
C ARG A 140 17.61 7.09 -18.90
N LYS A 141 16.65 6.45 -18.22
CA LYS A 141 16.95 5.42 -17.20
C LYS A 141 17.62 4.18 -17.79
N GLN A 142 17.31 3.81 -19.03
CA GLN A 142 17.97 2.71 -19.72
C GLN A 142 19.40 3.09 -20.09
N ALA A 143 19.59 4.25 -20.72
CA ALA A 143 20.91 4.78 -21.07
C ALA A 143 21.80 4.98 -19.84
N GLU A 144 21.26 5.45 -18.72
CA GLU A 144 22.00 5.60 -17.45
C GLU A 144 22.41 4.24 -16.87
N ARG A 145 21.55 3.22 -16.99
CA ARG A 145 21.87 1.85 -16.56
C ARG A 145 22.90 1.19 -17.46
N GLU A 146 22.83 1.42 -18.77
CA GLU A 146 23.78 0.92 -19.75
C GLU A 146 25.13 1.61 -19.57
N ALA A 147 25.16 2.94 -19.44
CA ALA A 147 26.37 3.70 -19.12
C ALA A 147 26.98 3.27 -17.78
N ALA A 148 26.17 3.07 -16.73
CA ALA A 148 26.67 2.56 -15.44
C ALA A 148 27.20 1.12 -15.55
N ALA A 149 26.60 0.28 -16.39
CA ALA A 149 27.07 -1.08 -16.63
C ALA A 149 28.37 -1.09 -17.46
N GLU A 150 28.49 -0.21 -18.44
CA GLU A 150 29.71 -0.02 -19.24
C GLU A 150 30.84 0.56 -18.39
N GLN A 151 30.56 1.58 -17.57
CA GLN A 151 31.51 2.12 -16.60
C GLN A 151 31.96 1.03 -15.62
N ALA A 152 31.04 0.23 -15.08
CA ALA A 152 31.40 -0.88 -14.19
C ALA A 152 32.26 -1.95 -14.89
N ARG A 153 32.04 -2.20 -16.19
CA ARG A 153 32.86 -3.13 -17.00
C ARG A 153 34.23 -2.55 -17.30
N GLN A 154 34.31 -1.29 -17.71
CA GLN A 154 35.56 -0.57 -17.97
C GLN A 154 36.40 -0.46 -16.70
N GLU A 155 35.79 -0.09 -15.57
CA GLU A 155 36.46 -0.10 -14.28
C GLU A 155 36.96 -1.50 -13.90
N ALA A 156 36.17 -2.56 -14.13
CA ALA A 156 36.60 -3.92 -13.85
C ALA A 156 37.77 -4.37 -14.77
N GLU A 157 37.79 -3.94 -16.03
CA GLU A 157 38.83 -4.24 -17.00
C GLU A 157 40.11 -3.44 -16.73
N GLU A 158 39.99 -2.15 -16.39
CA GLU A 158 41.11 -1.33 -15.93
C GLU A 158 41.70 -1.84 -14.61
N ARG A 159 40.86 -2.26 -13.64
CA ARG A 159 41.34 -2.87 -12.38
C ARG A 159 42.13 -4.15 -12.67
N LYS A 160 41.65 -4.99 -13.60
CA LYS A 160 42.37 -6.18 -14.08
C LYS A 160 43.69 -5.81 -14.77
N ALA A 161 43.72 -4.76 -15.59
CA ALA A 161 44.92 -4.29 -16.29
C ALA A 161 45.95 -3.64 -15.34
N ARG A 162 45.49 -2.95 -14.28
CA ARG A 162 46.32 -2.40 -13.20
C ARG A 162 46.88 -3.49 -12.26
N GLY A 163 46.50 -4.76 -12.45
CA GLY A 163 46.91 -5.87 -11.57
C GLY A 163 46.32 -5.78 -10.16
N GLU A 164 45.26 -4.98 -9.98
CA GLU A 164 44.59 -4.82 -8.70
C GLU A 164 43.76 -6.07 -8.40
N VAL A 165 44.11 -6.77 -7.33
CA VAL A 165 43.33 -7.89 -6.78
C VAL A 165 41.91 -7.41 -6.52
N GLU A 166 40.89 -8.20 -6.89
CA GLU A 166 39.49 -7.89 -6.55
C GLU A 166 39.40 -7.45 -5.08
N PRO A 167 38.60 -6.41 -4.75
CA PRO A 167 38.52 -5.92 -3.38
C PRO A 167 38.21 -7.10 -2.48
N GLN A 168 39.19 -7.48 -1.66
CA GLN A 168 39.03 -8.64 -0.78
C GLN A 168 37.77 -8.39 0.06
N PRO A 169 36.91 -9.42 0.23
CA PRO A 169 35.75 -9.27 1.09
C PRO A 169 36.24 -8.72 2.42
N LEU A 170 35.62 -7.61 2.87
CA LEU A 170 36.03 -6.94 4.11
C LEU A 170 36.26 -8.00 5.19
N THR A 171 37.43 -7.96 5.82
CA THR A 171 37.78 -8.91 6.88
C THR A 171 36.68 -8.90 7.94
N GLU A 172 36.40 -10.03 8.58
CA GLU A 172 35.29 -10.13 9.54
C GLU A 172 35.28 -8.99 10.58
N GLU A 173 36.46 -8.54 10.98
CA GLU A 173 36.63 -7.41 11.90
C GLU A 173 36.14 -6.08 11.32
N GLN A 174 36.41 -5.80 10.05
CA GLN A 174 35.95 -4.59 9.35
C GLN A 174 34.43 -4.65 9.11
N LEU A 175 33.87 -5.83 8.85
CA LEU A 175 32.42 -6.04 8.79
C LEU A 175 31.76 -5.81 10.16
N ARG A 176 32.38 -6.26 11.24
CA ARG A 176 31.92 -5.99 12.61
C ARG A 176 31.96 -4.50 12.94
N GLN A 177 33.03 -3.80 12.55
CA GLN A 177 33.15 -2.34 12.73
C GLN A 177 32.06 -1.57 11.97
N ARG A 178 31.88 -1.81 10.66
CA ARG A 178 30.78 -1.20 9.90
C ARG A 178 29.40 -1.50 10.48
N THR A 179 29.21 -2.72 10.97
CA THR A 179 27.93 -3.11 11.59
C THR A 179 27.71 -2.36 12.89
N LYS A 180 28.77 -2.11 13.66
CA LYS A 180 28.73 -1.31 14.89
C LYS A 180 28.42 0.16 14.57
N GLU A 181 29.13 0.76 13.62
CA GLU A 181 28.88 2.15 13.16
C GLU A 181 27.45 2.33 12.64
N ARG A 182 26.93 1.37 11.88
CA ARG A 182 25.53 1.39 11.42
C ARG A 182 24.54 1.32 12.58
N ARG A 183 24.80 0.51 13.60
CA ARG A 183 23.94 0.42 14.79
C ARG A 183 23.95 1.72 15.59
N GLU A 184 25.11 2.34 15.72
CA GLU A 184 25.26 3.65 16.38
C GLU A 184 24.53 4.75 15.60
N HIS A 185 24.68 4.78 14.27
CA HIS A 185 23.97 5.73 13.41
C HIS A 185 22.44 5.53 13.45
N LEU A 186 21.97 4.28 13.48
CA LEU A 186 20.54 3.98 13.62
C LEU A 186 20.00 4.33 15.01
N ALA A 187 20.80 4.16 16.06
CA ALA A 187 20.44 4.59 17.41
C ALA A 187 20.29 6.11 17.48
N ALA A 188 21.24 6.86 16.91
CA ALA A 188 21.17 8.31 16.81
C ALA A 188 19.91 8.77 16.05
N LEU A 189 19.62 8.16 14.90
CA LEU A 189 18.40 8.47 14.14
C LEU A 189 17.11 8.23 14.94
N ARG A 190 17.08 7.16 15.75
CA ARG A 190 15.93 6.84 16.60
C ARG A 190 15.76 7.88 17.70
N ASP A 191 16.86 8.26 18.34
CA ASP A 191 16.82 9.20 19.45
C ASP A 191 16.45 10.61 18.96
N ASP A 192 16.89 11.02 17.77
CA ASP A 192 16.45 12.24 17.09
C ASP A 192 14.95 12.21 16.73
N MET A 193 14.45 11.07 16.23
CA MET A 193 13.02 10.88 15.95
C MET A 193 12.18 10.93 17.23
N GLN A 194 12.69 10.38 18.34
CA GLN A 194 12.01 10.44 19.62
C GLN A 194 11.95 11.88 20.14
N LYS A 195 13.05 12.64 20.03
CA LYS A 195 13.10 14.06 20.37
C LYS A 195 12.13 14.90 19.53
N TYR A 196 12.02 14.61 18.23
CA TYR A 196 11.03 15.24 17.36
C TYR A 196 9.60 14.92 17.80
N SER A 197 9.31 13.66 18.18
CA SER A 197 7.99 13.24 18.65
C SER A 197 7.58 13.90 19.97
N GLU A 198 8.53 14.07 20.89
CA GLU A 198 8.33 14.76 22.16
C GLU A 198 8.08 16.25 21.94
N GLY A 199 8.81 16.89 21.01
CA GLY A 199 8.57 18.27 20.59
C GLY A 199 7.18 18.49 20.00
N VAL A 200 6.71 17.55 19.17
CA VAL A 200 5.33 17.59 18.61
C VAL A 200 4.29 17.42 19.72
N GLN A 201 4.52 16.53 20.68
CA GLN A 201 3.62 16.33 21.82
C GLN A 201 3.57 17.55 22.76
N ALA A 202 4.72 18.19 23.01
CA ALA A 202 4.81 19.42 23.79
C ALA A 202 4.08 20.59 23.11
N ASN A 203 4.26 20.75 21.79
CA ASN A 203 3.51 21.76 21.02
C ASN A 203 2.00 21.47 21.02
N ALA A 204 1.60 20.19 20.90
CA ALA A 204 0.20 19.80 20.97
C ALA A 204 -0.42 20.12 22.33
N GLN A 205 0.29 19.86 23.44
CA GLN A 205 -0.17 20.21 24.79
C GLN A 205 -0.28 21.73 24.97
N GLY A 206 0.64 22.52 24.41
CA GLY A 206 0.57 23.98 24.39
C GLY A 206 -0.66 24.50 23.62
N ILE A 207 -0.95 23.92 22.46
CA ILE A 207 -2.15 24.26 21.67
C ILE A 207 -3.43 23.89 22.42
N ILE A 208 -3.50 22.71 23.05
CA ILE A 208 -4.66 22.28 23.86
C ILE A 208 -4.83 23.20 25.09
N GLY A 209 -3.73 23.56 25.75
CA GLY A 209 -3.74 24.48 26.90
C GLY A 209 -4.25 25.87 26.53
N SER A 210 -3.77 26.42 25.42
CA SER A 210 -4.21 27.73 24.92
C SER A 210 -5.67 27.72 24.43
N ALA A 211 -6.12 26.61 23.81
CA ALA A 211 -7.51 26.40 23.44
C ALA A 211 -8.42 26.31 24.68
N LYS A 212 -7.99 25.62 25.74
CA LYS A 212 -8.73 25.51 27.00
C LYS A 212 -8.83 26.86 27.71
N ALA A 213 -7.76 27.64 27.73
CA ALA A 213 -7.75 29.00 28.29
C ALA A 213 -8.68 29.95 27.50
N LYS A 214 -8.63 29.90 26.16
CA LYS A 214 -9.57 30.67 25.32
C LYS A 214 -11.02 30.20 25.44
N ALA A 215 -11.27 28.90 25.64
CA ALA A 215 -12.61 28.38 25.86
C ALA A 215 -13.20 28.82 27.21
N GLN A 216 -12.37 28.99 28.24
CA GLN A 216 -12.80 29.52 29.54
C GLN A 216 -13.05 31.03 29.53
N GLN A 217 -12.43 31.75 28.59
CA GLN A 217 -12.59 33.20 28.40
C GLN A 217 -13.63 33.55 27.32
N ALA A 218 -14.24 32.56 26.66
CA ALA A 218 -15.24 32.82 25.65
C ALA A 218 -16.53 33.36 26.31
N PRO A 219 -17.08 34.50 25.85
CA PRO A 219 -18.29 35.07 26.42
C PRO A 219 -19.46 34.09 26.28
N THR A 220 -20.36 34.10 27.28
CA THR A 220 -21.51 33.19 27.43
C THR A 220 -22.45 33.15 26.22
N GLU A 221 -22.41 34.16 25.34
CA GLU A 221 -23.11 34.15 24.05
C GLU A 221 -22.62 33.06 23.09
N ALA A 222 -21.30 32.76 23.05
CA ALA A 222 -20.75 31.71 22.20
C ALA A 222 -21.14 30.29 22.67
N VAL A 223 -21.34 30.12 23.99
CA VAL A 223 -21.82 28.86 24.59
C VAL A 223 -23.28 28.60 24.24
N ASN A 224 -24.11 29.65 24.12
CA ASN A 224 -25.51 29.52 23.71
C ASN A 224 -25.66 29.22 22.20
N VAL A 225 -24.78 29.76 21.35
CA VAL A 225 -24.70 29.36 19.93
C VAL A 225 -24.26 27.89 19.79
N GLY A 226 -23.37 27.40 20.65
CA GLY A 226 -22.97 26.00 20.72
C GLY A 226 -24.10 25.05 21.13
N ARG A 227 -24.98 25.46 22.04
CA ARG A 227 -26.15 24.67 22.47
C ARG A 227 -27.26 24.65 21.40
N GLY A 228 -27.44 25.76 20.66
CA GLY A 228 -28.32 25.82 19.49
C GLY A 228 -27.85 24.96 18.31
N LEU A 229 -26.54 24.73 18.18
CA LEU A 229 -25.97 23.84 17.18
C LEU A 229 -26.22 22.36 17.48
N ALA A 230 -26.30 21.94 18.74
CA ALA A 230 -26.58 20.55 19.13
C ALA A 230 -28.03 20.13 18.83
N GLY A 231 -28.99 21.06 18.91
CA GLY A 231 -30.39 20.83 18.55
C GLY A 231 -30.62 20.68 17.03
N ASN A 232 -29.68 21.12 16.20
CA ASN A 232 -29.81 21.13 14.73
C ASN A 232 -29.09 19.96 14.03
N ILE A 233 -28.45 19.05 14.79
CA ILE A 233 -27.69 17.89 14.26
C ILE A 233 -28.63 16.81 13.68
N THR A 234 -29.92 16.86 13.99
CA THR A 234 -30.94 15.91 13.51
C THR A 234 -31.44 16.16 12.09
N GLN A 235 -30.96 17.21 11.39
CA GLN A 235 -31.35 17.48 10.00
C GLN A 235 -30.30 17.03 8.96
N PRO A 236 -30.64 16.09 8.05
CA PRO A 236 -29.68 15.48 7.11
C PRO A 236 -29.13 16.45 6.04
N ASN A 237 -29.77 17.62 5.87
CA ASN A 237 -29.40 18.58 4.83
C ASN A 237 -28.20 19.47 5.22
N VAL A 238 -27.90 19.63 6.52
CA VAL A 238 -26.81 20.48 7.03
C VAL A 238 -25.46 19.74 7.05
N VAL A 239 -25.51 18.40 7.17
CA VAL A 239 -24.32 17.53 7.19
C VAL A 239 -23.52 17.65 5.88
N LYS A 240 -24.18 17.85 4.74
CA LYS A 240 -23.52 18.00 3.44
C LYS A 240 -22.69 19.28 3.29
N ALA A 241 -23.08 20.37 3.97
CA ALA A 241 -22.36 21.65 3.88
C ALA A 241 -21.07 21.65 4.74
N ARG A 242 -21.04 20.88 5.84
CA ARG A 242 -19.91 20.91 6.80
C ARG A 242 -18.77 19.97 6.46
N TRP A 243 -18.92 19.09 5.46
CA TRP A 243 -17.82 18.25 4.97
C TRP A 243 -16.66 19.03 4.33
N LYS A 244 -16.86 20.29 3.93
CA LYS A 244 -15.77 21.18 3.53
C LYS A 244 -14.92 21.70 4.70
N SER A 245 -15.39 21.58 5.94
CA SER A 245 -14.67 22.04 7.15
C SER A 245 -13.95 20.92 7.91
N PHE A 246 -14.20 19.64 7.57
CA PHE A 246 -13.50 18.48 8.17
C PHE A 246 -12.05 18.32 7.72
N ALA A 247 -11.53 19.19 6.85
CA ALA A 247 -10.08 19.29 6.57
C ALA A 247 -9.25 19.63 7.83
N ALA A 248 -9.88 20.09 8.91
CA ALA A 248 -9.24 20.33 10.21
C ALA A 248 -9.30 19.14 11.19
N LEU A 249 -9.85 17.98 10.80
CA LEU A 249 -9.99 16.79 11.66
C LEU A 249 -8.80 15.82 11.55
N GLY A 250 -7.58 16.34 11.37
CA GLY A 250 -6.34 15.54 11.34
C GLY A 250 -5.84 15.10 12.72
N ALA A 251 -6.46 15.55 13.82
CA ALA A 251 -5.93 15.42 15.17
C ALA A 251 -6.53 14.28 16.03
N ALA A 252 -7.36 13.38 15.48
CA ALA A 252 -8.02 12.31 16.25
C ALA A 252 -7.40 10.90 16.10
N LEU A 253 -6.38 10.73 15.26
CA LEU A 253 -5.73 9.45 15.02
C LEU A 253 -4.93 8.84 16.20
N PRO A 254 -4.29 9.61 17.12
CA PRO A 254 -3.50 8.98 18.18
C PRO A 254 -4.34 8.31 19.27
N ALA A 255 -5.58 8.78 19.52
CA ALA A 255 -6.47 8.18 20.52
C ALA A 255 -6.96 6.77 20.12
N ALA A 256 -7.20 6.55 18.83
CA ALA A 256 -7.60 5.24 18.30
C ALA A 256 -6.46 4.19 18.40
N LEU A 257 -5.22 4.63 18.22
CA LEU A 257 -4.04 3.76 18.27
C LEU A 257 -3.73 3.28 19.70
N VAL A 258 -3.93 4.13 20.70
CA VAL A 258 -3.76 3.76 22.13
C VAL A 258 -4.84 2.76 22.56
N PHE A 259 -6.08 2.93 22.09
CA PHE A 259 -7.17 2.01 22.40
C PHE A 259 -6.96 0.62 21.78
N LEU A 260 -6.43 0.56 20.54
CA LEU A 260 -6.14 -0.70 19.86
C LEU A 260 -5.00 -1.49 20.54
N ARG A 261 -3.98 -0.79 21.05
CA ARG A 261 -2.86 -1.42 21.77
C ARG A 261 -3.27 -2.01 23.12
N ARG A 262 -4.31 -1.47 23.77
CA ARG A 262 -4.84 -1.99 25.05
C ARG A 262 -5.70 -3.24 24.87
N PHE A 263 -6.29 -3.43 23.69
CA PHE A 263 -7.11 -4.61 23.37
C PHE A 263 -6.27 -5.84 22.98
N LEU A 264 -5.10 -5.64 22.38
CA LEU A 264 -4.16 -6.71 21.96
C LEU A 264 -3.27 -7.27 23.08
N ARG A 265 -3.47 -6.84 24.34
CA ARG A 265 -2.71 -7.30 25.52
C ARG A 265 -3.59 -7.94 26.59
N ARG A 266 -4.77 -8.43 26.21
CA ARG A 266 -5.56 -9.34 27.05
C ARG A 266 -5.63 -10.70 26.37
#